data_AF-B4LJT0-F1
#
_entry.id   AF-B4LJT0-F1
#
_cell.length_a   1.000
_cell.length_b   1.000
_cell.length_c   1.000
_cell.angle_alpha   90.00
_cell.angle_beta   90.00
_cell.angle_gamma   90.00
#
_symmetry.space_group_name_H-M   'P 1'
#
loop_
_entity.id
_entity.type
_entity.pdbx_description
1 polymer ?
#
loop_
_entity_poly.entity_id
_entity_poly.type
_entity_poly.pdbx_seq_one_letter_code
_entity_poly.pdbx_strand_id
1 'polypeptide(L)'
;MSSASRDINDLFDEIVLTEEKHARLGYSEGIRDGRAQGNQEGYQLGYAQGVQLGEELGAIYGQVVAQQQLPHTKKLLRTLQQLRELIEQFPRNNNPEADIIGAVEQIRTTHRRLCALLGTKKVALQKPITHEHKDFSF
;
A
#
# COMPACT_ATOMS: atom_id res chain seq x y z
N MET A 1 -58.89 -3.69 -3.90
CA MET A 1 -57.44 -3.74 -4.17
C MET A 1 -57.27 -4.28 -5.58
N SER A 2 -57.10 -3.38 -6.56
CA SER A 2 -56.98 -3.77 -7.97
C SER A 2 -55.59 -4.32 -8.21
N SER A 3 -55.47 -5.63 -8.38
CA SER A 3 -54.27 -6.23 -8.97
C SER A 3 -54.12 -5.58 -10.35
N ALA A 4 -53.05 -4.81 -10.56
CA ALA A 4 -52.73 -4.30 -11.89
C ALA A 4 -52.45 -5.51 -12.78
N SER A 5 -53.36 -5.81 -13.71
CA SER A 5 -53.12 -6.84 -14.73
C SER A 5 -51.89 -6.41 -15.52
N ARG A 6 -50.80 -7.18 -15.43
CA ARG A 6 -49.62 -6.96 -16.27
C ARG A 6 -50.06 -6.95 -17.73
N ASP A 7 -49.65 -5.93 -18.47
CA ASP A 7 -49.89 -5.89 -19.91
C ASP A 7 -49.22 -7.13 -20.54
N ILE A 8 -49.94 -7.76 -21.45
CA ILE A 8 -49.43 -8.93 -22.18
C ILE A 8 -48.19 -8.54 -22.99
N ASN A 9 -48.13 -7.30 -23.49
CA ASN A 9 -46.96 -6.79 -24.20
C ASN A 9 -45.74 -6.70 -23.27
N ASP A 10 -45.91 -6.24 -22.02
CA ASP A 10 -44.82 -6.20 -21.03
C ASP A 10 -44.28 -7.61 -20.73
N LEU A 11 -45.16 -8.61 -20.69
CA LEU A 11 -44.77 -10.01 -20.45
C LEU A 11 -43.97 -10.59 -21.63
N PHE A 12 -44.37 -10.27 -22.86
CA PHE A 12 -43.64 -10.68 -24.06
C PHE A 12 -42.29 -9.98 -24.16
N ASP A 13 -42.23 -8.68 -23.87
CA ASP A 13 -40.98 -7.92 -23.82
C ASP A 13 -40.06 -8.42 -22.70
N GLU A 14 -40.62 -8.88 -21.57
CA GLU A 14 -39.86 -9.53 -20.51
C GLU A 14 -39.18 -10.79 -21.02
N ILE A 15 -39.91 -11.70 -21.67
CA ILE A 15 -39.39 -12.97 -22.20
C ILE A 15 -38.38 -12.73 -23.33
N VAL A 16 -38.73 -11.90 -24.32
CA VAL A 16 -37.89 -11.65 -25.51
C VAL A 16 -36.58 -10.97 -25.13
N LEU A 17 -36.61 -10.03 -24.17
CA LEU A 17 -35.44 -9.28 -23.74
C LEU A 17 -34.79 -9.85 -22.46
N THR A 18 -35.17 -11.07 -22.05
CA THR A 18 -34.65 -11.69 -20.81
C THR A 18 -33.12 -11.79 -20.86
N GLU A 19 -32.55 -12.27 -21.97
CA GLU A 19 -31.11 -12.43 -22.13
C GLU A 19 -30.37 -11.08 -22.03
N GLU A 20 -30.82 -10.07 -22.77
CA GLU A 20 -30.21 -8.73 -22.75
C GLU A 20 -30.30 -8.09 -21.36
N LYS A 21 -31.44 -8.25 -20.68
CA LYS A 21 -31.62 -7.78 -19.29
C LYS A 21 -30.64 -8.45 -18.35
N HIS A 22 -30.50 -9.78 -18.40
CA HIS A 22 -29.56 -10.51 -17.55
C HIS A 22 -28.10 -10.20 -17.90
N ALA A 23 -27.76 -10.06 -19.17
CA ALA A 23 -26.42 -9.65 -19.58
C ALA A 23 -26.05 -8.26 -19.03
N ARG A 24 -26.98 -7.29 -19.14
CA ARG A 24 -26.79 -5.95 -18.59
C ARG A 24 -26.69 -5.95 -17.05
N LEU A 25 -27.54 -6.74 -16.38
CA LEU A 25 -27.50 -6.90 -14.93
C LEU A 25 -26.16 -7.50 -14.49
N GLY A 26 -25.77 -8.65 -15.05
CA GLY A 26 -24.53 -9.33 -14.73
C GLY A 26 -23.29 -8.47 -15.02
N TYR A 27 -23.30 -7.68 -16.11
CA TYR A 27 -22.25 -6.71 -16.37
C TYR A 27 -22.17 -5.64 -15.27
N SER A 28 -23.31 -5.03 -14.91
CA SER A 28 -23.35 -3.99 -13.88
C SER A 28 -22.96 -4.51 -12.50
N GLU A 29 -23.38 -5.74 -12.16
CA GLU A 29 -23.01 -6.42 -10.91
C GLU A 29 -21.52 -6.76 -10.90
N GLY A 30 -21.00 -7.34 -11.99
CA GLY A 30 -19.58 -7.66 -12.11
C GLY A 30 -18.67 -6.44 -11.97
N ILE A 31 -19.05 -5.29 -12.57
CA ILE A 31 -18.29 -4.03 -12.40
C ILE A 31 -18.37 -3.53 -10.96
N ARG A 32 -19.54 -3.59 -10.32
CA ARG A 32 -19.73 -3.16 -8.93
C ARG A 32 -18.90 -4.02 -7.99
N ASP A 33 -19.00 -5.33 -8.12
CA ASP A 33 -18.38 -6.30 -7.22
C ASP A 33 -16.86 -6.31 -7.42
N GLY A 34 -16.39 -6.29 -8.68
CA GLY A 34 -14.97 -6.18 -9.00
C GLY A 34 -14.35 -4.88 -8.47
N ARG A 35 -15.06 -3.75 -8.53
CA ARG A 35 -14.59 -2.49 -7.92
C ARG A 35 -14.54 -2.58 -6.40
N ALA A 36 -15.56 -3.16 -5.78
CA ALA A 36 -15.61 -3.30 -4.32
C ALA A 36 -14.45 -4.18 -3.82
N GLN A 37 -14.24 -5.32 -4.46
CA GLN A 37 -13.15 -6.25 -4.15
C GLN A 37 -11.78 -5.60 -4.38
N GLY A 38 -11.55 -5.03 -5.56
CA GLY A 38 -10.26 -4.40 -5.88
C GLY A 38 -9.91 -3.24 -4.95
N ASN A 39 -10.90 -2.45 -4.52
CA ASN A 39 -10.68 -1.40 -3.52
C ASN A 39 -10.30 -1.96 -2.14
N GLN A 40 -10.96 -3.03 -1.71
CA GLN A 40 -10.67 -3.67 -0.44
C GLN A 40 -9.26 -4.28 -0.43
N GLU A 41 -8.91 -5.04 -1.46
CA GLU A 41 -7.58 -5.65 -1.61
C GLU A 41 -6.48 -4.60 -1.70
N GLY A 42 -6.68 -3.57 -2.53
CA GLY A 42 -5.74 -2.46 -2.67
C GLY A 42 -5.52 -1.71 -1.35
N TYR A 43 -6.59 -1.47 -0.59
CA TYR A 43 -6.49 -0.85 0.73
C TYR A 43 -5.71 -1.72 1.72
N GLN A 44 -6.03 -3.01 1.80
CA GLN A 44 -5.37 -3.93 2.72
C GLN A 44 -3.87 -4.05 2.42
N LEU A 45 -3.52 -4.20 1.14
CA LEU A 45 -2.12 -4.27 0.71
C LEU A 45 -1.37 -2.97 1.00
N GLY A 46 -1.94 -1.83 0.61
CA GLY A 46 -1.32 -0.52 0.85
C GLY A 46 -1.14 -0.22 2.33
N TYR A 47 -2.13 -0.58 3.17
CA TYR A 47 -2.05 -0.44 4.62
C TYR A 47 -0.93 -1.30 5.21
N ALA A 48 -0.89 -2.60 4.86
CA ALA A 48 0.13 -3.51 5.37
C ALA A 48 1.55 -3.07 4.99
N GLN A 49 1.76 -2.68 3.72
CA GLN A 49 3.05 -2.16 3.25
C GLN A 49 3.41 -0.83 3.91
N GLY A 50 2.43 0.06 4.09
CA GLY A 50 2.62 1.34 4.75
C GLY A 50 3.04 1.20 6.22
N VAL A 51 2.44 0.26 6.96
CA VAL A 51 2.84 -0.07 8.33
C VAL A 51 4.28 -0.58 8.37
N GLN A 52 4.63 -1.56 7.53
CA GLN A 52 5.99 -2.11 7.46
C GLN A 52 7.03 -1.02 7.16
N LEU A 53 6.72 -0.13 6.22
CA LEU A 53 7.60 0.98 5.87
C LEU A 53 7.73 1.99 7.02
N GLY A 54 6.62 2.31 7.68
CA GLY A 54 6.61 3.20 8.84
C GLY A 54 7.46 2.66 10.00
N GLU A 55 7.37 1.37 10.27
CA GLU A 55 8.22 0.68 11.26
C GLU A 55 9.71 0.78 10.90
N GLU A 56 10.06 0.52 9.64
CA GLU A 56 11.44 0.62 9.16
C GLU A 56 11.98 2.05 9.32
N LEU A 57 11.24 3.05 8.84
CA LEU A 57 11.64 4.46 8.95
C LEU A 57 11.75 4.91 10.41
N GLY A 58 10.82 4.49 11.26
CA GLY A 58 10.83 4.77 12.69
C GLY A 58 12.05 4.16 13.40
N ALA A 59 12.40 2.91 13.09
CA ALA A 59 13.58 2.25 13.64
C ALA A 59 14.89 2.96 13.21
N ILE A 60 14.99 3.33 11.92
CA ILE A 60 16.14 4.08 11.41
C ILE A 60 16.24 5.45 12.10
N TYR A 61 15.12 6.16 12.23
CA TYR A 61 15.09 7.47 12.89
C TYR A 61 15.50 7.36 14.37
N GLY A 62 14.98 6.38 15.09
CA GLY A 62 15.37 6.10 16.48
C GLY A 62 16.87 5.82 16.62
N GLN A 63 17.45 5.05 15.69
CA GLN A 63 18.90 4.84 15.64
C GLN A 63 19.64 6.15 15.41
N VAL A 64 19.20 7.00 14.47
CA VAL A 64 19.84 8.30 14.20
C VAL A 64 19.83 9.18 15.44
N VAL A 65 18.69 9.31 16.13
CA VAL A 65 18.55 10.12 17.35
C VAL A 65 19.45 9.59 18.48
N ALA A 66 19.53 8.27 18.64
CA ALA A 66 20.41 7.66 19.64
C ALA A 66 21.90 7.93 19.36
N GLN A 67 22.32 7.79 18.10
CA GLN A 67 23.71 8.07 17.71
C GLN A 67 24.05 9.57 17.79
N GLN A 68 23.07 10.47 17.60
CA GLN A 68 23.29 11.92 17.78
C GLN A 68 23.68 12.31 19.21
N GLN A 69 23.38 11.49 20.22
CA GLN A 69 23.80 11.74 21.61
C GLN A 69 25.26 11.38 21.90
N LEU A 70 25.94 10.71 20.96
CA LEU A 70 27.30 10.23 21.13
C LEU A 70 28.31 11.11 20.36
N PRO A 71 29.55 11.25 20.87
CA PRO A 71 30.59 11.96 20.16
C PRO A 71 31.05 11.14 18.94
N HIS A 72 31.05 11.76 17.77
CA HIS A 72 31.33 11.10 16.51
C HIS A 72 32.21 11.93 15.57
N THR A 73 32.87 11.26 14.63
CA THR A 73 33.62 11.91 13.55
C THR A 73 32.72 12.81 12.71
N LYS A 74 33.23 13.97 12.25
CA LYS A 74 32.50 14.92 11.38
C LYS A 74 31.83 14.26 10.17
N LYS A 75 32.45 13.22 9.60
CA LYS A 75 31.89 12.45 8.47
C LYS A 75 30.61 11.71 8.86
N LEU A 76 30.56 11.11 10.05
CA LEU A 76 29.40 10.37 10.52
C LEU A 76 28.26 11.34 10.87
N LEU A 77 28.58 12.46 11.54
CA LEU A 77 27.59 13.50 11.85
C LEU A 77 26.89 14.04 10.59
N ARG A 78 27.65 14.27 9.50
CA ARG A 78 27.06 14.66 8.20
C ARG A 78 26.11 13.60 7.65
N THR A 79 26.48 12.32 7.73
CA THR A 79 25.62 11.22 7.26
C THR A 79 24.37 11.04 8.15
N LEU A 80 24.49 11.23 9.47
CA LEU A 80 23.34 11.25 10.38
C LEU A 80 22.37 12.38 10.05
N GLN A 81 22.90 13.58 9.81
CA GLN A 81 22.10 14.75 9.43
C GLN A 81 21.37 14.54 8.09
N GLN A 82 22.09 14.05 7.08
CA GLN A 82 21.50 13.74 5.78
C GLN A 82 20.39 12.69 5.89
N LEU A 83 20.62 11.62 6.67
CA LEU A 83 19.62 10.57 6.87
C LEU A 83 18.37 11.11 7.60
N ARG A 84 18.58 11.99 8.58
CA ARG A 84 17.48 12.67 9.28
C ARG A 84 16.64 13.53 8.34
N GLU A 85 17.29 14.34 7.51
CA GLU A 85 16.62 15.22 6.55
C GLU A 85 15.78 14.41 5.54
N LEU A 86 16.32 13.30 5.02
CA LEU A 86 15.58 12.41 4.12
C LEU A 86 14.32 11.82 4.78
N ILE A 87 14.39 11.45 6.06
CA ILE A 87 13.24 10.93 6.79
C ILE A 87 12.23 12.04 7.10
N GLU A 88 12.68 13.25 7.44
CA GLU A 88 11.80 14.39 7.72
C GLU A 88 11.09 14.92 6.46
N GLN A 89 11.75 14.83 5.29
CA GLN A 89 11.19 15.18 3.98
C GLN A 89 10.29 14.08 3.39
N PHE A 90 10.26 12.90 4.01
CA PHE A 90 9.45 11.80 3.52
C PHE A 90 7.96 12.19 3.49
N PRO A 91 7.22 11.92 2.40
CA PRO A 91 5.83 12.35 2.25
C PRO A 91 4.94 11.83 3.39
N ARG A 92 4.27 12.76 4.09
CA ARG A 92 3.32 12.40 5.17
C ARG A 92 1.91 12.12 4.67
N ASN A 93 1.61 12.57 3.45
CA ASN A 93 0.31 12.44 2.82
C ASN A 93 0.45 11.58 1.57
N ASN A 94 -0.61 10.83 1.26
CA ASN A 94 -0.67 10.01 0.06
C ASN A 94 -0.84 10.92 -1.18
N ASN A 95 0.27 11.22 -1.86
CA ASN A 95 0.28 11.96 -3.12
C ASN A 95 0.72 11.00 -4.24
N PRO A 96 -0.12 10.77 -5.28
CA PRO A 96 0.22 9.85 -6.38
C PRO A 96 1.45 10.29 -7.20
N GLU A 97 1.77 11.60 -7.21
CA GLU A 97 2.93 12.13 -7.94
C GLU A 97 4.23 12.03 -7.14
N ALA A 98 4.17 11.66 -5.86
CA ALA A 98 5.36 11.56 -5.03
C ALA A 98 6.13 10.27 -5.33
N ASP A 99 7.44 10.38 -5.56
CA ASP A 99 8.33 9.23 -5.72
C ASP A 99 8.66 8.60 -4.35
N ILE A 100 7.70 7.86 -3.81
CA ILE A 100 7.84 7.13 -2.55
C ILE A 100 8.97 6.09 -2.67
N ILE A 101 9.05 5.38 -3.80
CA ILE A 101 10.00 4.29 -4.00
C ILE A 101 11.43 4.83 -3.98
N GLY A 102 11.71 5.89 -4.76
CA GLY A 102 13.01 6.53 -4.79
C GLY A 102 13.41 7.12 -3.44
N ALA A 103 12.48 7.74 -2.71
CA ALA A 103 12.74 8.26 -1.37
C ALA A 103 13.15 7.15 -0.39
N VAL A 104 12.44 6.02 -0.38
CA VAL A 104 12.77 4.86 0.47
C VAL A 104 14.14 4.27 0.12
N GLU A 105 14.46 4.14 -1.17
CA GLU A 105 15.76 3.65 -1.61
C GLU A 105 16.92 4.57 -1.18
N GLN A 106 16.74 5.88 -1.27
CA GLN A 106 17.71 6.85 -0.78
C GLN A 106 17.93 6.76 0.74
N ILE A 107 16.85 6.57 1.51
CA ILE A 107 16.94 6.36 2.96
C ILE A 107 17.70 5.06 3.27
N ARG A 108 17.34 3.94 2.63
CA ARG A 108 17.99 2.63 2.82
C ARG A 108 19.46 2.62 2.43
N THR A 109 19.83 3.29 1.34
CA THR A 109 21.24 3.40 0.89
C THR A 109 22.05 4.24 1.88
N THR A 110 21.52 5.37 2.32
CA THR A 110 22.16 6.23 3.33
C THR A 110 22.27 5.53 4.68
N HIS A 111 21.26 4.78 5.11
CA HIS A 111 21.29 3.96 6.32
C HIS A 111 22.34 2.85 6.27
N ARG A 112 22.46 2.14 5.12
CA ARG A 112 23.54 1.15 4.92
C ARG A 112 24.92 1.77 5.05
N ARG A 113 25.11 2.97 4.49
CA ARG A 113 26.35 3.74 4.63
C ARG A 113 26.60 4.13 6.08
N LEU A 114 25.58 4.55 6.83
CA LEU A 114 25.68 4.85 8.26
C LEU A 114 26.14 3.60 9.04
N CYS A 115 25.49 2.45 8.83
CA CYS A 115 25.85 1.18 9.47
C CYS A 115 27.31 0.77 9.17
N ALA A 116 27.76 0.96 7.93
CA ALA A 116 29.14 0.67 7.54
C ALA A 116 30.15 1.58 8.26
N LEU A 117 29.82 2.85 8.50
CA LEU A 117 30.65 3.80 9.24
C LEU A 117 30.66 3.52 10.76
N LEU A 118 29.57 2.98 11.29
CA LEU A 118 29.44 2.58 12.70
C LEU A 118 30.05 1.22 13.01
N GLY A 119 30.37 0.41 11.99
CA GLY A 119 30.86 -0.97 12.18
C GLY A 119 29.82 -1.93 12.76
N THR A 120 28.55 -1.51 12.87
CA THR A 120 27.47 -2.33 13.41
C THR A 120 27.02 -3.34 12.36
N LYS A 121 27.24 -4.64 12.62
CA LYS A 121 26.71 -5.74 11.79
C LYS A 121 25.18 -5.61 11.70
N LYS A 122 24.62 -5.87 10.52
CA LYS A 122 23.17 -5.90 10.23
C LYS A 122 22.42 -6.57 11.38
N VAL A 123 21.53 -5.83 12.04
CA VAL A 123 20.41 -6.45 12.75
C VAL A 123 19.48 -6.95 11.66
N ALA A 124 19.31 -8.26 11.58
CA ALA A 124 18.43 -8.89 10.61
C ALA A 124 16.99 -8.40 10.85
N LEU A 125 16.48 -7.55 9.96
CA LEU A 125 15.05 -7.29 9.83
C LEU A 125 14.38 -8.63 9.52
N GLN A 126 13.39 -8.99 10.33
CA GLN A 126 12.63 -10.21 10.17
C GLN A 126 12.04 -10.26 8.75
N LYS A 127 12.14 -11.44 8.12
CA LYS A 127 11.57 -11.65 6.78
C LYS A 127 10.07 -11.31 6.83
N PRO A 128 9.53 -10.64 5.80
CA PRO A 128 8.10 -10.37 5.73
C PRO A 128 7.33 -11.70 5.81
N ILE A 129 6.24 -11.69 6.57
CA ILE A 129 5.25 -12.76 6.54
C ILE A 129 4.62 -12.69 5.15
N THR A 130 5.08 -13.54 4.25
CA THR A 130 4.40 -13.79 2.98
C THR A 130 3.07 -14.46 3.33
N HIS A 131 1.99 -13.69 3.41
CA HIS A 131 0.67 -14.28 3.26
C HIS A 131 0.54 -14.64 1.78
N GLU A 132 0.95 -15.86 1.43
CA GLU A 132 0.53 -16.50 0.18
C GLU A 132 -1.00 -16.56 0.23
N HIS A 133 -1.66 -15.62 -0.43
CA HIS A 133 -3.06 -15.79 -0.78
C HIS A 133 -3.10 -16.89 -1.83
N LYS A 134 -3.50 -18.10 -1.41
CA LYS A 134 -3.82 -19.16 -2.36
C LYS A 134 -5.04 -18.71 -3.13
N ASP A 135 -4.84 -18.36 -4.39
CA ASP A 135 -5.92 -18.09 -5.33
C ASP A 135 -6.74 -19.37 -5.50
N PHE A 136 -7.81 -19.48 -4.72
CA PHE A 136 -8.90 -20.41 -4.96
C PHE A 136 -9.96 -19.69 -5.81
N SER A 137 -9.56 -19.29 -7.02
CA SER A 137 -10.52 -19.01 -8.07
C SER A 137 -10.85 -20.32 -8.78
N PHE A 138 -12.13 -20.70 -8.72
CA PHE A 138 -12.73 -21.72 -9.58
C PHE A 138 -13.09 -21.10 -10.93
#